data_AF-A0A958VL43-F1
#
_entry.id   AF-A0A958VL43-F1
#
_cell.length_a   1.000
_cell.length_b   1.000
_cell.length_c   1.000
_cell.angle_alpha   90.00
_cell.angle_beta   90.00
_cell.angle_gamma   90.00
#
_symmetry.space_group_name_H-M   'P 1'
#
loop_
_entity.id
_entity.type
_entity.pdbx_description
1 polymer ?
#
loop_
_entity_poly.entity_id
_entity_poly.type
_entity_poly.pdbx_seq_one_letter_code
_entity_poly.pdbx_strand_id
1 'polypeptide(L)'
;VVDNFIIGSTAIGQSSRVCDNNTIVLGSGTGGGNEVVVIGDCKANFASVGEFEVVGNDIWANGTPVPSDERLKINIKKLLNPLEILSKLNGYTYYYKDSAETGYKLGRGEKAGVLAQELIDVYPFPLKLAANGYYGVDYEQFIPLLIEGLKKQQDQIDFIFDSLANSDPNDEEKGNDIEKVKGILYQNNPNPFSESTMINFEIYSEYSEAEIQIYDLTGNLRFKSNVTGEEFIVIDAHKLKPGIYAYTLIVDGLSVDTRTLVVAK
;
A
#
# COMPACT_ATOMS: atom_id res chain seq x y z
N VAL A 1 38.74 -41.47 16.31
CA VAL A 1 38.62 -40.57 15.14
C VAL A 1 37.46 -41.13 14.34
N VAL A 2 36.33 -40.43 14.31
CA VAL A 2 35.13 -40.91 13.61
C VAL A 2 35.23 -40.40 12.19
N ASP A 3 35.34 -41.32 11.24
CA ASP A 3 35.58 -41.04 9.83
C ASP A 3 34.31 -40.52 9.16
N ASN A 4 34.25 -39.20 8.91
CA ASN A 4 33.19 -38.52 8.17
C ASN A 4 33.42 -38.61 6.66
N PHE A 5 33.34 -39.81 6.06
CA PHE A 5 33.38 -39.94 4.60
C PHE A 5 31.99 -40.06 3.98
N ILE A 6 31.71 -39.17 3.03
CA ILE A 6 30.59 -39.28 2.09
C ILE A 6 31.05 -40.19 0.95
N ILE A 7 30.43 -41.37 0.82
CA ILE A 7 30.80 -42.38 -0.19
C ILE A 7 29.89 -42.26 -1.41
N GLY A 8 30.47 -42.17 -2.61
CA GLY A 8 29.73 -42.24 -3.89
C GLY A 8 29.40 -40.89 -4.57
N SER A 9 30.08 -39.80 -4.20
CA SER A 9 29.83 -38.47 -4.75
C SER A 9 30.71 -38.13 -5.96
N THR A 10 30.12 -37.52 -7.00
CA THR A 10 30.83 -37.12 -8.23
C THR A 10 31.37 -35.69 -8.22
N ALA A 11 30.84 -34.78 -7.38
CA ALA A 11 31.50 -33.54 -6.92
C ALA A 11 30.66 -32.86 -5.81
N ILE A 12 31.25 -32.55 -4.64
CA ILE A 12 30.60 -31.79 -3.53
C ILE A 12 31.29 -30.42 -3.34
N GLY A 13 32.21 -30.04 -4.23
CA GLY A 13 33.03 -28.83 -4.11
C GLY A 13 34.22 -29.01 -3.17
N GLN A 14 35.27 -28.21 -3.37
CA GLN A 14 36.47 -28.24 -2.53
C GLN A 14 36.13 -27.81 -1.09
N SER A 15 36.64 -28.56 -0.11
CA SER A 15 36.54 -28.25 1.33
C SER A 15 35.15 -28.30 1.98
N SER A 16 34.21 -29.02 1.38
CA SER A 16 32.95 -29.35 2.03
C SER A 16 33.16 -30.32 3.20
N ARG A 17 32.45 -30.13 4.32
CA ARG A 17 32.65 -30.90 5.56
C ARG A 17 31.37 -31.06 6.36
N VAL A 18 31.35 -32.08 7.22
CA VAL A 18 30.37 -32.24 8.30
C VAL A 18 30.99 -31.67 9.57
N CYS A 19 30.37 -30.66 10.15
CA CYS A 19 30.86 -29.97 11.35
C CYS A 19 30.12 -30.39 12.63
N ASP A 20 28.88 -30.86 12.54
CA ASP A 20 28.06 -31.39 13.64
C ASP A 20 27.03 -32.40 13.08
N ASN A 21 26.32 -33.11 13.97
CA ASN A 21 25.24 -34.02 13.58
C ASN A 21 24.22 -33.28 12.70
N ASN A 22 23.79 -33.94 11.62
CA ASN A 22 22.81 -33.43 10.65
C ASN A 22 23.23 -32.14 9.91
N THR A 23 24.51 -31.74 9.97
CA THR A 23 24.97 -30.49 9.34
C THR A 23 25.95 -30.73 8.20
N ILE A 24 25.75 -30.05 7.07
CA ILE A 24 26.67 -30.05 5.92
C ILE A 24 27.11 -28.62 5.61
N VAL A 25 28.42 -28.42 5.49
CA VAL A 25 29.03 -27.18 5.01
C VAL A 25 29.55 -27.40 3.59
N LEU A 26 29.16 -26.54 2.66
CA LEU A 26 29.64 -26.55 1.28
C LEU A 26 30.61 -25.40 1.04
N GLY A 27 31.87 -25.75 0.73
CA GLY A 27 32.97 -24.80 0.52
C GLY A 27 33.68 -24.33 1.79
N SER A 28 34.99 -24.10 1.70
CA SER A 28 35.74 -23.32 2.70
C SER A 28 36.71 -22.38 2.01
N GLY A 29 36.60 -21.08 2.29
CA GLY A 29 37.65 -20.13 1.95
C GLY A 29 38.90 -20.49 2.74
N THR A 30 40.00 -20.85 2.06
CA THR A 30 41.32 -21.00 2.67
C THR A 30 41.82 -19.61 3.08
N GLY A 31 41.36 -19.12 4.23
CA GLY A 31 41.74 -17.81 4.77
C GLY A 31 40.60 -17.08 5.48
N GLY A 32 40.29 -17.48 6.71
CA GLY A 32 39.67 -16.60 7.72
C GLY A 32 38.24 -16.11 7.51
N GLY A 33 37.55 -16.44 6.43
CA GLY A 33 36.14 -16.07 6.26
C GLY A 33 35.56 -16.63 4.97
N ASN A 34 34.28 -16.96 5.05
CA ASN A 34 33.36 -17.35 3.97
C ASN A 34 33.28 -18.86 3.71
N GLU A 35 32.49 -19.52 4.54
CA GLU A 35 31.75 -20.73 4.18
C GLU A 35 30.58 -20.33 3.27
N VAL A 36 30.31 -21.12 2.22
CA VAL A 36 29.45 -20.65 1.11
C VAL A 36 28.01 -21.14 1.22
N VAL A 37 27.72 -22.26 1.90
CA VAL A 37 26.36 -22.63 2.35
C VAL A 37 26.49 -23.55 3.56
N VAL A 38 25.81 -23.23 4.66
CA VAL A 38 25.63 -24.12 5.83
C VAL A 38 24.20 -24.62 5.81
N ILE A 39 24.01 -25.94 5.91
CA ILE A 39 22.69 -26.57 6.09
C ILE A 39 22.74 -27.32 7.42
N GLY A 40 22.10 -26.77 8.48
CA GLY A 40 22.13 -27.26 9.86
C GLY A 40 22.72 -26.25 10.87
N ASP A 41 22.94 -26.68 12.12
CA ASP A 41 23.13 -25.79 13.30
C ASP A 41 24.56 -25.23 13.51
N CYS A 42 25.45 -25.27 12.50
CA CYS A 42 26.83 -24.86 12.77
C CYS A 42 27.00 -23.34 12.81
N LYS A 43 27.80 -22.88 13.78
CA LYS A 43 28.15 -21.46 13.92
C LYS A 43 29.21 -21.08 12.87
N ALA A 44 28.83 -20.33 11.84
CA ALA A 44 29.78 -19.63 10.98
C ALA A 44 30.48 -18.54 11.80
N ASN A 45 31.77 -18.73 12.11
CA ASN A 45 32.54 -17.69 12.79
C ASN A 45 32.64 -16.46 11.87
N PHE A 46 32.11 -15.31 12.32
CA PHE A 46 32.07 -13.96 11.71
C PHE A 46 30.79 -13.50 11.00
N ALA A 47 29.72 -14.28 10.95
CA ALA A 47 28.36 -13.76 10.84
C ALA A 47 27.63 -14.10 12.14
N SER A 48 26.92 -13.15 12.77
CA SER A 48 25.93 -13.55 13.79
C SER A 48 25.06 -14.63 13.15
N VAL A 49 25.04 -15.84 13.73
CA VAL A 49 24.64 -17.10 13.07
C VAL A 49 23.41 -16.88 12.18
N GLY A 50 23.65 -16.86 10.86
CA GLY A 50 22.59 -16.93 9.86
C GLY A 50 22.13 -18.37 9.81
N GLU A 51 20.99 -18.66 10.41
CA GLU A 51 20.38 -19.98 10.34
C GLU A 51 19.59 -20.06 9.04
N PHE A 52 19.82 -21.13 8.27
CA PHE A 52 18.98 -21.53 7.15
C PHE A 52 18.53 -22.97 7.42
N GLU A 53 17.34 -23.11 7.99
CA GLU A 53 16.78 -24.40 8.38
C GLU A 53 15.55 -24.70 7.52
N VAL A 54 15.47 -25.93 7.00
CA VAL A 54 14.25 -26.42 6.33
C VAL A 54 13.58 -27.42 7.27
N VAL A 55 12.52 -26.97 7.94
CA VAL A 55 11.78 -27.79 8.92
C VAL A 55 10.41 -28.12 8.36
N GLY A 56 10.21 -29.39 8.01
CA GLY A 56 8.95 -29.83 7.41
C GLY A 56 8.71 -29.16 6.06
N ASN A 57 7.76 -28.20 6.02
CA ASN A 57 7.42 -27.45 4.81
C ASN A 57 7.80 -25.96 4.89
N ASP A 58 8.45 -25.55 5.98
CA ASP A 58 8.81 -24.16 6.24
C ASP A 58 10.33 -23.97 6.10
N ILE A 59 10.71 -22.78 5.67
CA ILE A 59 12.11 -22.35 5.57
C ILE A 59 12.31 -21.25 6.63
N TRP A 60 13.24 -21.49 7.55
CA TRP A 60 13.64 -20.54 8.57
C TRP A 60 14.95 -19.92 8.12
N ALA A 61 14.94 -18.61 7.90
CA ALA A 61 16.11 -17.86 7.45
C ALA A 61 16.21 -16.52 8.20
N ASN A 62 17.40 -16.22 8.73
CA ASN A 62 17.67 -14.93 9.39
C ASN A 62 17.92 -13.83 8.35
N GLY A 63 16.83 -13.34 7.75
CA GLY A 63 16.81 -12.20 6.82
C GLY A 63 17.17 -12.56 5.37
N THR A 64 16.44 -11.97 4.43
CA THR A 64 16.62 -12.13 2.98
C THR A 64 16.82 -10.76 2.32
N PRO A 65 17.96 -10.07 2.56
CA PRO A 65 18.17 -8.74 2.02
C PRO A 65 18.18 -8.76 0.49
N VAL A 66 17.26 -8.03 -0.12
CA VAL A 66 17.17 -7.84 -1.58
C VAL A 66 17.85 -6.51 -1.96
N PRO A 67 18.82 -6.48 -2.90
CA PRO A 67 19.44 -5.25 -3.36
C PRO A 67 18.40 -4.22 -3.87
N SER A 68 18.40 -3.01 -3.31
CA SER A 68 17.36 -1.99 -3.59
C SER A 68 17.93 -0.58 -3.84
N ASP A 69 19.23 -0.46 -4.05
CA ASP A 69 19.93 0.80 -4.34
C ASP A 69 19.41 1.46 -5.62
N GLU A 70 19.25 2.79 -5.63
CA GLU A 70 18.71 3.55 -6.77
C GLU A 70 19.56 3.38 -8.04
N ARG A 71 20.88 3.20 -7.90
CA ARG A 71 21.82 3.04 -9.03
C ARG A 71 21.65 1.71 -9.75
N LEU A 72 20.98 0.76 -9.11
CA LEU A 72 20.66 -0.55 -9.68
C LEU A 72 19.29 -0.57 -10.36
N LYS A 73 18.57 0.58 -10.40
CA LYS A 73 17.22 0.70 -10.94
C LYS A 73 17.18 1.72 -12.07
N ILE A 74 16.33 1.48 -13.06
CA ILE A 74 16.04 2.39 -14.17
C ILE A 74 14.52 2.51 -14.35
N ASN A 75 14.06 3.58 -15.02
CA ASN A 75 12.63 3.81 -15.29
C ASN A 75 11.75 3.80 -14.03
N ILE A 76 12.21 4.44 -12.96
CA ILE A 76 11.53 4.50 -11.66
C ILE A 76 10.21 5.28 -11.81
N LYS A 77 9.08 4.60 -11.54
CA LYS A 77 7.73 5.18 -11.56
C LYS A 77 7.03 4.88 -10.24
N LYS A 78 6.24 5.84 -9.74
CA LYS A 78 5.38 5.61 -8.58
C LYS A 78 4.24 4.66 -8.95
N LEU A 79 3.80 3.86 -7.99
CA LEU A 79 2.58 3.07 -8.13
C LEU A 79 1.38 4.02 -8.15
N LEU A 80 0.47 3.80 -9.10
CA LEU A 80 -0.74 4.60 -9.27
C LEU A 80 -1.95 3.81 -8.81
N ASN A 81 -2.97 4.52 -8.32
CA ASN A 81 -4.25 3.97 -7.86
C ASN A 81 -4.15 2.77 -6.90
N PRO A 82 -3.30 2.81 -5.85
CA PRO A 82 -3.08 1.66 -4.99
C PRO A 82 -4.35 1.16 -4.28
N LEU A 83 -5.26 2.08 -3.90
CA LEU A 83 -6.55 1.70 -3.29
C LEU A 83 -7.49 0.98 -4.26
N GLU A 84 -7.52 1.39 -5.53
CA GLU A 84 -8.34 0.73 -6.56
C GLU A 84 -7.84 -0.69 -6.81
N ILE A 85 -6.52 -0.85 -6.88
CA ILE A 85 -5.87 -2.16 -7.00
C ILE A 85 -6.23 -3.03 -5.79
N LEU A 86 -5.99 -2.54 -4.57
CA LEU A 86 -6.28 -3.28 -3.33
C LEU A 86 -7.76 -3.65 -3.20
N SER A 87 -8.69 -2.78 -3.60
CA SER A 87 -10.14 -3.05 -3.54
C SER A 87 -10.62 -4.18 -4.43
N LYS A 88 -9.83 -4.56 -5.45
CA LYS A 88 -10.14 -5.67 -6.37
C LYS A 88 -9.57 -7.00 -5.89
N LEU A 89 -8.72 -6.99 -4.87
CA LEU A 89 -8.07 -8.18 -4.33
C LEU A 89 -8.81 -8.68 -3.10
N ASN A 90 -8.86 -9.99 -2.96
CA ASN A 90 -9.49 -10.63 -1.81
C ASN A 90 -8.48 -11.47 -1.02
N GLY A 91 -8.65 -11.45 0.30
CA GLY A 91 -7.99 -12.39 1.19
C GLY A 91 -8.84 -13.64 1.37
N TYR A 92 -8.22 -14.81 1.26
CA TYR A 92 -8.86 -16.11 1.42
C TYR A 92 -8.17 -16.90 2.51
N THR A 93 -8.93 -17.69 3.26
CA THR A 93 -8.38 -18.84 3.97
C THR A 93 -8.60 -20.10 3.13
N TYR A 94 -7.64 -21.02 3.18
CA TYR A 94 -7.67 -22.23 2.38
C TYR A 94 -6.84 -23.35 3.01
N TYR A 95 -7.11 -24.57 2.55
CA TYR A 95 -6.25 -25.72 2.76
C TYR A 95 -5.66 -26.15 1.42
N TYR A 96 -4.41 -26.57 1.43
CA TYR A 96 -3.83 -27.17 0.25
C TYR A 96 -4.46 -28.54 -0.03
N LYS A 97 -4.63 -28.85 -1.32
CA LYS A 97 -4.99 -30.20 -1.77
C LYS A 97 -3.87 -31.19 -1.45
N ASP A 98 -4.21 -32.47 -1.40
CA ASP A 98 -3.23 -33.51 -1.12
C ASP A 98 -2.10 -33.52 -2.16
N SER A 99 -0.89 -33.86 -1.71
CA SER A 99 0.27 -34.09 -2.55
C SER A 99 0.04 -35.12 -3.66
N ALA A 100 -0.83 -36.10 -3.46
CA ALA A 100 -1.21 -37.08 -4.48
C ALA A 100 -1.97 -36.44 -5.65
N GLU A 101 -2.68 -35.33 -5.43
CA GLU A 101 -3.42 -34.61 -6.46
C GLU A 101 -2.56 -33.56 -7.17
N THR A 102 -1.65 -32.91 -6.44
CA THR A 102 -0.89 -31.76 -6.94
C THR A 102 0.54 -32.09 -7.36
N GLY A 103 1.08 -33.21 -6.90
CA GLY A 103 2.50 -33.53 -6.99
C GLY A 103 3.38 -32.73 -6.02
N TYR A 104 2.80 -31.87 -5.18
CA TYR A 104 3.53 -31.02 -4.24
C TYR A 104 3.30 -31.44 -2.79
N LYS A 105 4.38 -31.48 -2.02
CA LYS A 105 4.29 -31.56 -0.56
C LYS A 105 4.01 -30.17 -0.01
N LEU A 106 2.74 -29.79 -0.06
CA LEU A 106 2.27 -28.52 0.49
C LEU A 106 1.95 -28.70 1.98
N GLY A 107 2.23 -27.67 2.77
CA GLY A 107 2.02 -27.69 4.21
C GLY A 107 0.60 -28.09 4.62
N ARG A 108 0.46 -28.73 5.78
CA ARG A 108 -0.84 -29.00 6.40
C ARG A 108 -1.32 -27.79 7.19
N GLY A 109 -2.63 -27.75 7.44
CA GLY A 109 -3.28 -26.71 8.22
C GLY A 109 -3.91 -25.62 7.35
N GLU A 110 -4.74 -24.81 7.99
CA GLU A 110 -5.38 -23.66 7.33
C GLU A 110 -4.34 -22.57 7.11
N LYS A 111 -4.37 -21.97 5.92
CA LYS A 111 -3.48 -20.88 5.51
C LYS A 111 -4.33 -19.71 5.04
N ALA A 112 -3.78 -18.50 5.15
CA ALA A 112 -4.37 -17.30 4.58
C ALA A 112 -3.50 -16.78 3.44
N GLY A 113 -4.13 -16.19 2.42
CA GLY A 113 -3.41 -15.63 1.28
C GLY A 113 -4.34 -15.12 0.19
N VAL A 114 -3.81 -14.99 -1.02
CA VAL A 114 -4.53 -14.50 -2.21
C VAL A 114 -4.59 -15.57 -3.29
N LEU A 115 -5.54 -15.43 -4.22
CA LEU A 115 -5.58 -16.24 -5.43
C LEU A 115 -4.72 -15.59 -6.51
N ALA A 116 -3.73 -16.32 -7.00
CA ALA A 116 -2.81 -15.83 -8.02
C ALA A 116 -3.53 -15.37 -9.31
N GLN A 117 -4.68 -15.98 -9.63
CA GLN A 117 -5.45 -15.66 -10.83
C GLN A 117 -6.06 -14.26 -10.78
N GLU A 118 -6.45 -13.75 -9.60
CA GLU A 118 -7.00 -12.40 -9.45
C GLU A 118 -5.94 -11.31 -9.70
N LEU A 119 -4.67 -11.66 -9.53
CA LEU A 119 -3.55 -10.74 -9.71
C LEU A 119 -3.19 -10.50 -11.18
N ILE A 120 -3.57 -11.41 -12.09
CA ILE A 120 -3.11 -11.40 -13.49
C ILE A 120 -3.42 -10.06 -14.17
N ASP A 121 -4.66 -9.60 -14.06
CA ASP A 121 -5.11 -8.38 -14.74
C ASP A 121 -5.00 -7.13 -13.85
N VAL A 122 -4.85 -7.33 -12.52
CA VAL A 122 -4.95 -6.24 -11.52
C VAL A 122 -3.58 -5.79 -11.04
N TYR A 123 -2.72 -6.73 -10.65
CA TYR A 123 -1.39 -6.46 -10.08
C TYR A 123 -0.44 -7.65 -10.32
N PRO A 124 0.11 -7.80 -11.53
CA PRO A 124 0.82 -9.01 -11.94
C PRO A 124 2.27 -9.12 -11.42
N PHE A 125 2.83 -8.04 -10.86
CA PHE A 125 4.22 -8.00 -10.36
C PHE A 125 4.62 -9.13 -9.38
N PRO A 126 3.79 -9.50 -8.38
CA PRO A 126 4.06 -10.63 -7.49
C PRO A 126 4.01 -12.02 -8.16
N LEU A 127 3.47 -12.17 -9.37
CA LEU A 127 3.25 -13.48 -9.95
C LEU A 127 4.54 -14.13 -10.46
N LYS A 128 4.71 -15.40 -10.11
CA LYS A 128 5.76 -16.29 -10.63
C LYS A 128 5.11 -17.51 -11.25
N LEU A 129 5.45 -17.82 -12.50
CA LEU A 129 4.96 -19.04 -13.15
C LEU A 129 5.99 -20.16 -12.98
N ALA A 130 5.59 -21.26 -12.35
CA ALA A 130 6.40 -22.46 -12.24
C ALA A 130 6.40 -23.26 -13.55
N ALA A 131 7.41 -24.09 -13.76
CA ALA A 131 7.58 -24.88 -14.98
C ALA A 131 6.41 -25.84 -15.29
N ASN A 132 5.64 -26.23 -14.28
CA ASN A 132 4.46 -27.08 -14.42
C ASN A 132 3.15 -26.30 -14.59
N GLY A 133 3.22 -24.98 -14.77
CA GLY A 133 2.06 -24.14 -15.07
C GLY A 133 1.31 -23.58 -13.86
N TYR A 134 1.70 -23.92 -12.63
CA TYR A 134 1.11 -23.29 -11.44
C TYR A 134 1.71 -21.91 -11.19
N TYR A 135 0.86 -20.97 -10.78
CA TYR A 135 1.29 -19.66 -10.32
C TYR A 135 1.66 -19.69 -8.83
N GLY A 136 2.81 -19.11 -8.49
CA GLY A 136 3.21 -18.71 -7.16
C GLY A 136 3.14 -17.20 -6.98
N VAL A 137 3.11 -16.76 -5.73
CA VAL A 137 2.97 -15.35 -5.34
C VAL A 137 4.17 -14.95 -4.47
N ASP A 138 4.90 -13.94 -4.92
CA ASP A 138 5.93 -13.24 -4.16
C ASP A 138 5.27 -12.17 -3.27
N TYR A 139 4.97 -12.54 -2.03
CA TYR A 139 4.24 -11.68 -1.10
C TYR A 139 4.99 -10.38 -0.75
N GLU A 140 6.32 -10.33 -0.89
CA GLU A 140 7.10 -9.11 -0.63
C GLU A 140 6.76 -8.00 -1.62
N GLN A 141 6.35 -8.34 -2.84
CA GLN A 141 5.95 -7.36 -3.87
C GLN A 141 4.62 -6.64 -3.54
N PHE A 142 3.86 -7.10 -2.55
CA PHE A 142 2.70 -6.35 -2.04
C PHE A 142 3.11 -5.21 -1.13
N ILE A 143 4.26 -5.28 -0.46
CA ILE A 143 4.72 -4.26 0.49
C ILE A 143 4.69 -2.84 -0.13
N PRO A 144 5.28 -2.57 -1.31
CA PRO A 144 5.20 -1.23 -1.90
C PRO A 144 3.76 -0.80 -2.25
N LEU A 145 2.90 -1.73 -2.68
CA LEU A 145 1.49 -1.45 -2.94
C LEU A 145 0.75 -1.08 -1.65
N LEU A 146 0.99 -1.83 -0.57
CA LEU A 146 0.42 -1.58 0.76
C LEU A 146 0.90 -0.26 1.34
N ILE A 147 2.19 0.09 1.18
CA ILE A 147 2.72 1.39 1.62
C ILE A 147 1.98 2.54 0.93
N GLU A 148 1.84 2.50 -0.39
CA GLU A 148 1.13 3.56 -1.12
C GLU A 148 -0.38 3.53 -0.85
N GLY A 149 -0.96 2.35 -0.60
CA GLY A 149 -2.34 2.20 -0.16
C GLY A 149 -2.59 2.83 1.21
N LEU A 150 -1.74 2.56 2.19
CA LEU A 150 -1.81 3.14 3.53
C LEU A 150 -1.61 4.65 3.51
N LYS A 151 -0.67 5.17 2.72
CA LYS A 151 -0.53 6.62 2.53
C LYS A 151 -1.79 7.22 1.94
N LYS A 152 -2.37 6.59 0.90
CA LYS A 152 -3.62 7.07 0.30
C LYS A 152 -4.81 6.98 1.24
N GLN A 153 -4.86 5.97 2.09
CA GLN A 153 -5.86 5.86 3.15
C GLN A 153 -5.65 6.93 4.22
N GLN A 154 -4.40 7.22 4.60
CA GLN A 154 -4.08 8.30 5.53
C GLN A 154 -4.49 9.65 4.95
N ASP A 155 -4.19 9.91 3.67
CA ASP A 155 -4.65 11.12 2.97
C ASP A 155 -6.19 11.27 3.05
N GLN A 156 -6.94 10.16 2.94
CA GLN A 156 -8.40 10.17 3.09
C GLN A 156 -8.85 10.38 4.54
N ILE A 157 -8.15 9.80 5.51
CA ILE A 157 -8.43 9.95 6.94
C ILE A 157 -8.16 11.38 7.39
N ASP A 158 -7.02 11.96 7.01
CA ASP A 158 -6.67 13.34 7.31
C ASP A 158 -7.72 14.28 6.70
N PHE A 159 -8.08 14.05 5.43
CA PHE A 159 -9.17 14.77 4.79
C PHE A 159 -10.50 14.67 5.55
N ILE A 160 -10.83 13.50 6.10
CA ILE A 160 -12.05 13.31 6.92
C ILE A 160 -11.91 13.96 8.30
N PHE A 161 -10.76 13.88 8.97
CA PHE A 161 -10.55 14.51 10.27
C PHE A 161 -10.56 16.02 10.17
N ASP A 162 -9.94 16.58 9.14
CA ASP A 162 -10.07 18.00 8.81
C ASP A 162 -11.53 18.34 8.55
N SER A 163 -12.28 17.46 7.88
CA SER A 163 -13.72 17.64 7.70
C SER A 163 -14.54 17.54 9.00
N LEU A 164 -14.06 16.83 10.03
CA LEU A 164 -14.78 16.55 11.29
C LEU A 164 -14.39 17.48 12.44
N ALA A 165 -13.12 17.87 12.57
CA ALA A 165 -12.66 18.87 13.54
C ALA A 165 -13.39 20.21 13.36
N ASN A 166 -13.83 20.46 12.12
CA ASN A 166 -14.66 21.58 11.73
C ASN A 166 -16.17 21.39 12.05
N SER A 167 -16.57 20.35 12.79
CA SER A 167 -17.98 19.99 13.02
C SER A 167 -18.43 19.79 14.49
N ASP A 168 -17.59 20.06 15.50
CA ASP A 168 -18.02 20.12 16.92
C ASP A 168 -17.40 21.34 17.67
N PRO A 169 -18.18 22.30 18.24
CA PRO A 169 -17.64 23.57 18.74
C PRO A 169 -17.07 23.58 20.17
N ASN A 170 -16.99 22.45 20.88
CA ASN A 170 -16.54 22.46 22.29
C ASN A 170 -15.72 21.21 22.64
N ASP A 171 -14.39 21.29 22.56
CA ASP A 171 -13.51 20.88 23.66
C ASP A 171 -12.05 21.24 23.35
N GLU A 172 -11.41 21.86 24.33
CA GLU A 172 -10.03 22.34 24.30
C GLU A 172 -9.01 21.20 24.49
N GLU A 173 -7.85 21.38 23.85
CA GLU A 173 -6.55 20.72 24.06
C GLU A 173 -6.36 19.26 23.58
N LYS A 174 -5.58 19.08 22.50
CA LYS A 174 -4.14 18.72 22.58
C LYS A 174 -3.48 18.54 21.20
N GLY A 175 -2.41 19.29 20.96
CA GLY A 175 -1.13 18.72 20.51
C GLY A 175 -0.82 18.61 19.01
N ASN A 176 -0.09 19.62 18.54
CA ASN A 176 1.05 19.58 17.59
C ASN A 176 0.79 19.64 16.07
N ASP A 177 1.26 20.76 15.50
CA ASP A 177 1.55 21.07 14.09
C ASP A 177 0.42 20.86 13.07
N ILE A 178 -0.75 21.44 13.37
CA ILE A 178 -1.85 21.59 12.41
C ILE A 178 -1.50 22.75 11.48
N GLU A 179 -1.30 22.44 10.19
CA GLU A 179 -1.40 23.41 9.11
C GLU A 179 -2.69 24.22 9.35
N LYS A 180 -2.52 25.51 9.66
CA LYS A 180 -3.60 26.41 10.06
C LYS A 180 -4.76 26.27 9.07
N VAL A 181 -5.84 25.63 9.51
CA VAL A 181 -7.06 25.45 8.71
C VAL A 181 -7.46 26.83 8.20
N LYS A 182 -7.67 26.99 6.88
CA LYS A 182 -7.92 28.31 6.26
C LYS A 182 -9.41 28.69 6.22
N GLY A 183 -10.28 27.72 6.42
CA GLY A 183 -11.72 27.87 6.42
C GLY A 183 -12.42 26.52 6.46
N ILE A 184 -13.75 26.53 6.42
CA ILE A 184 -14.61 25.35 6.42
C ILE A 184 -15.58 25.46 5.24
N LEU A 185 -15.82 24.37 4.53
CA LEU A 185 -16.86 24.28 3.50
C LEU A 185 -17.96 23.31 3.94
N TYR A 186 -19.20 23.78 4.00
CA TYR A 186 -20.34 22.95 4.38
C TYR A 186 -21.04 22.33 3.18
N GLN A 187 -21.74 21.23 3.43
CA GLN A 187 -22.59 20.59 2.45
C GLN A 187 -23.76 21.51 2.07
N ASN A 188 -23.96 21.71 0.77
CA ASN A 188 -25.05 22.51 0.24
C ASN A 188 -26.43 21.99 0.69
N ASN A 189 -27.34 22.90 1.02
CA ASN A 189 -28.69 22.57 1.48
C ASN A 189 -29.74 23.36 0.66
N PRO A 190 -30.68 22.68 -0.04
CA PRO A 190 -30.83 21.23 -0.15
C PRO A 190 -29.84 20.58 -1.12
N ASN A 191 -29.55 19.30 -0.91
CA ASN A 191 -28.85 18.44 -1.87
C ASN A 191 -29.56 17.07 -1.95
N PRO A 192 -30.13 16.66 -3.11
CA PRO A 192 -30.21 17.38 -4.39
C PRO A 192 -31.11 18.63 -4.37
N PHE A 193 -30.98 19.51 -5.38
CA PHE A 193 -31.83 20.71 -5.54
C PHE A 193 -32.26 20.94 -6.99
N SER A 194 -33.42 21.57 -7.20
CA SER A 194 -34.00 21.86 -8.53
C SER A 194 -34.10 23.35 -8.86
N GLU A 195 -34.16 24.23 -7.85
CA GLU A 195 -34.25 25.69 -8.06
C GLU A 195 -32.98 26.40 -7.58
N SER A 196 -32.66 26.29 -6.29
CA SER A 196 -31.43 26.83 -5.73
C SER A 196 -30.94 26.01 -4.55
N THR A 197 -29.66 26.17 -4.22
CA THR A 197 -29.06 25.60 -3.02
C THR A 197 -28.13 26.62 -2.37
N MET A 198 -28.01 26.55 -1.04
CA MET A 198 -27.11 27.39 -0.28
C MET A 198 -25.88 26.58 0.13
N ILE A 199 -24.70 27.11 -0.16
CA ILE A 199 -23.41 26.58 0.30
C ILE A 199 -22.91 27.52 1.38
N ASN A 200 -22.89 27.06 2.62
CA ASN A 200 -22.28 27.81 3.72
C ASN A 200 -20.79 27.53 3.74
N PHE A 201 -20.00 28.51 4.20
CA PHE A 201 -18.57 28.36 4.45
C PHE A 201 -18.11 29.35 5.51
N GLU A 202 -17.05 29.00 6.21
CA GLU A 202 -16.36 29.89 7.15
C GLU A 202 -14.96 30.18 6.62
N ILE A 203 -14.55 31.44 6.67
CA ILE A 203 -13.20 31.87 6.30
C ILE A 203 -12.58 32.49 7.55
N TYR A 204 -11.42 32.01 7.97
CA TYR A 204 -10.79 32.56 9.16
C TYR A 204 -10.10 33.90 8.88
N SER A 205 -10.13 34.79 9.87
CA SER A 205 -9.91 36.24 9.75
C SER A 205 -8.51 36.70 9.33
N GLU A 206 -7.59 35.77 9.07
CA GLU A 206 -6.22 36.05 8.62
C GLU A 206 -6.04 35.93 7.10
N TYR A 207 -7.06 35.49 6.37
CA TYR A 207 -7.02 35.27 4.93
C TYR A 207 -7.75 36.37 4.15
N SER A 208 -7.21 36.73 2.99
CA SER A 208 -7.61 37.96 2.28
C SER A 208 -8.50 37.70 1.07
N GLU A 209 -8.43 36.51 0.46
CA GLU A 209 -9.19 36.19 -0.74
C GLU A 209 -9.80 34.79 -0.68
N ALA A 210 -11.10 34.68 -0.93
CA ALA A 210 -11.80 33.41 -1.01
C ALA A 210 -12.67 33.31 -2.26
N GLU A 211 -12.72 32.12 -2.86
CA GLU A 211 -13.58 31.82 -4.00
C GLU A 211 -14.14 30.40 -3.96
N ILE A 212 -15.34 30.24 -4.48
CA ILE A 212 -15.97 28.94 -4.73
C ILE A 212 -15.86 28.64 -6.22
N GLN A 213 -15.39 27.44 -6.55
CA GLN A 213 -15.32 26.92 -7.91
C GLN A 213 -16.13 25.63 -8.03
N ILE A 214 -16.90 25.47 -9.10
CA ILE A 214 -17.72 24.28 -9.37
C ILE A 214 -17.25 23.62 -10.67
N TYR A 215 -17.01 22.32 -10.61
CA TYR A 215 -16.48 21.46 -11.67
C TYR A 215 -17.48 20.37 -12.04
N ASP A 216 -17.54 19.99 -13.32
CA ASP A 216 -18.23 18.78 -13.73
C ASP A 216 -17.38 17.51 -13.49
N LEU A 217 -17.97 16.33 -13.67
CA LEU A 217 -17.29 15.03 -13.52
C LEU A 217 -16.12 14.80 -14.50
N THR A 218 -15.98 15.64 -15.53
CA THR A 218 -14.86 15.61 -16.47
C THR A 218 -13.74 16.58 -16.10
N GLY A 219 -13.88 17.30 -14.97
CA GLY A 219 -12.91 18.26 -14.46
C GLY A 219 -12.99 19.65 -15.10
N ASN A 220 -14.03 19.93 -15.90
CA ASN A 220 -14.18 21.27 -16.50
C ASN A 220 -14.84 22.23 -15.51
N LEU A 221 -14.28 23.42 -15.36
CA LEU A 221 -14.85 24.50 -14.55
C LEU A 221 -16.17 25.00 -15.17
N ARG A 222 -17.23 25.03 -14.36
CA ARG A 222 -18.59 25.42 -14.75
C ARG A 222 -19.07 26.70 -14.09
N PHE A 223 -18.62 26.96 -12.86
CA PHE A 223 -18.97 28.16 -12.14
C PHE A 223 -17.80 28.58 -11.25
N LYS A 224 -17.64 29.89 -11.07
CA LYS A 224 -16.65 30.49 -10.19
C LYS A 224 -17.22 31.78 -9.61
N SER A 225 -17.07 31.98 -8.30
CA SER A 225 -17.46 33.22 -7.63
C SER A 225 -16.50 33.56 -6.51
N ASN A 226 -16.14 34.84 -6.39
CA ASN A 226 -15.48 35.36 -5.20
C ASN A 226 -16.50 35.39 -4.05
N VAL A 227 -16.07 34.97 -2.86
CA VAL A 227 -16.87 34.89 -1.64
C VAL A 227 -16.13 35.48 -0.44
N THR A 228 -15.19 36.39 -0.70
CA THR A 228 -14.38 37.02 0.33
C THR A 228 -15.26 37.85 1.26
N GLY A 229 -15.23 37.55 2.56
CA GLY A 229 -16.02 38.24 3.57
C GLY A 229 -17.50 37.84 3.60
N GLU A 230 -17.89 36.83 2.84
CA GLU A 230 -19.23 36.22 2.89
C GLU A 230 -19.22 34.97 3.79
N GLU A 231 -20.39 34.54 4.23
CA GLU A 231 -20.57 33.30 5.03
C GLU A 231 -21.30 32.20 4.24
N PHE A 232 -21.89 32.57 3.09
CA PHE A 232 -22.58 31.64 2.21
C PHE A 232 -22.66 32.15 0.77
N ILE A 233 -22.96 31.25 -0.15
CA ILE A 233 -23.31 31.57 -1.53
C ILE A 233 -24.55 30.78 -1.94
N VAL A 234 -25.45 31.44 -2.68
CA VAL A 234 -26.62 30.81 -3.28
C VAL A 234 -26.32 30.45 -4.73
N ILE A 235 -26.46 29.16 -5.05
CA ILE A 235 -26.30 28.63 -6.41
C ILE A 235 -27.67 28.40 -7.01
N ASP A 236 -27.91 29.04 -8.16
CA ASP A 236 -29.12 28.87 -8.97
C ASP A 236 -28.94 27.68 -9.92
N ALA A 237 -29.88 26.73 -9.88
CA ALA A 237 -29.89 25.53 -10.71
C ALA A 237 -29.85 25.88 -12.20
N HIS A 238 -30.43 27.01 -12.65
CA HIS A 238 -30.45 27.40 -14.06
C HIS A 238 -29.07 27.74 -14.63
N LYS A 239 -28.08 28.01 -13.77
CA LYS A 239 -26.69 28.27 -14.17
C LYS A 239 -25.91 26.99 -14.49
N LEU A 240 -26.47 25.83 -14.11
CA LEU A 240 -25.85 24.52 -14.29
C LEU A 240 -26.82 23.61 -15.06
N LYS A 241 -26.31 22.62 -15.77
CA LYS A 241 -27.18 21.58 -16.34
C LYS A 241 -27.53 20.56 -15.24
N PRO A 242 -28.70 19.90 -15.27
CA PRO A 242 -28.98 18.80 -14.36
C PRO A 242 -27.86 17.75 -14.42
N GLY A 243 -27.33 17.34 -13.26
CA GLY A 243 -26.13 16.52 -13.16
C GLY A 243 -25.43 16.62 -11.80
N ILE A 244 -24.31 15.90 -11.70
CA ILE A 244 -23.46 15.86 -10.50
C ILE A 244 -22.25 16.76 -10.72
N TYR A 245 -21.93 17.57 -9.72
CA TYR A 245 -20.80 18.49 -9.75
C TYR A 245 -20.00 18.41 -8.45
N ALA A 246 -18.72 18.71 -8.53
CA ALA A 246 -17.88 18.97 -7.36
C ALA A 246 -17.73 20.48 -7.19
N TYR A 247 -17.74 20.99 -5.96
CA TYR A 247 -17.43 22.39 -5.66
C TYR A 247 -16.37 22.49 -4.58
N THR A 248 -15.45 23.42 -4.77
CA THR A 248 -14.25 23.59 -3.96
C THR A 248 -14.19 25.02 -3.43
N LEU A 249 -13.92 25.17 -2.13
CA LEU A 249 -13.55 26.44 -1.52
C LEU A 249 -12.05 26.63 -1.67
N ILE A 250 -11.65 27.78 -2.20
CA ILE A 250 -10.26 28.16 -2.37
C ILE A 250 -10.02 29.43 -1.57
N VAL A 251 -9.03 29.40 -0.68
CA VAL A 251 -8.63 30.54 0.16
C VAL A 251 -7.15 30.83 -0.06
N ASP A 252 -6.85 32.06 -0.47
CA ASP A 252 -5.51 32.52 -0.87
C ASP A 252 -4.81 31.56 -1.86
N GLY A 253 -5.57 31.09 -2.85
CA GLY A 253 -5.08 30.21 -3.92
C GLY A 253 -4.89 28.74 -3.54
N LEU A 254 -5.19 28.33 -2.30
CA LEU A 254 -5.15 26.93 -1.86
C LEU A 254 -6.56 26.36 -1.71
N SER A 255 -6.77 25.13 -2.16
CA SER A 255 -8.03 24.40 -1.95
C SER A 255 -8.17 24.03 -0.47
N VAL A 256 -9.26 24.46 0.15
CA VAL A 256 -9.60 24.19 1.55
C VAL A 256 -10.34 22.85 1.68
N ASP A 257 -11.43 22.67 0.93
CA ASP A 257 -12.24 21.45 0.93
C ASP A 257 -13.02 21.36 -0.39
N THR A 258 -13.43 20.15 -0.79
CA THR A 258 -14.25 19.86 -1.97
C THR A 258 -15.43 18.97 -1.63
N ARG A 259 -16.62 19.38 -2.03
CA ARG A 259 -17.90 18.67 -1.79
C ARG A 259 -18.65 18.43 -3.09
N THR A 260 -19.63 17.53 -3.04
CA THR A 260 -20.45 17.18 -4.20
C THR A 260 -21.83 17.82 -4.08
N LEU A 261 -22.32 18.43 -5.15
CA LEU A 261 -23.72 18.88 -5.29
C LEU A 261 -24.41 18.17 -6.44
N VAL A 262 -25.71 17.94 -6.30
CA VAL A 262 -26.55 17.28 -7.30
C VAL A 262 -27.65 18.25 -7.74
N VAL A 263 -27.62 18.63 -9.01
CA VAL A 263 -28.66 19.44 -9.66
C VAL A 263 -29.71 18.50 -10.24
N ALA A 264 -30.90 18.53 -9.67
CA ALA A 264 -32.07 17.79 -10.14
C ALA A 264 -32.67 18.43 -11.41
N LYS A 265 -33.52 17.68 -12.10
CA LYS A 265 -34.30 18.19 -13.24
C LYS A 265 -35.47 19.06 -12.79
#